data_AF-R9PMS7-F1
#
_entry.id   AF-R9PMS7-F1
#
_cell.length_a   1.000
_cell.length_b   1.000
_cell.length_c   1.000
_cell.angle_alpha   90.00
_cell.angle_beta   90.00
_cell.angle_gamma   90.00
#
_symmetry.space_group_name_H-M   'P 1'
#
loop_
_entity.id
_entity.type
_entity.pdbx_description
1 polymer ?
#
loop_
_entity_poly.entity_id
_entity_poly.type
_entity_poly.pdbx_seq_one_letter_code
_entity_poly.pdbx_strand_id
1 'polypeptide(L)'
;MSGWLLAPFVVHHAALNRLIPSMDRAPISGLSPSELDYSFVSHTLSHPTTGVKATMALAYTVLVGAFAVHATYAVPALLRFAKRSSSSAASPAKRTRRRRLSRATISSSLAGILLASLLSVVPLRHTDRLTISASLKARYDAVLAYAWPTHFFFRTS
;
A
#
# COMPACT_ATOMS: atom_id res chain seq x y z
N MET A 1 12.88 2.01 -13.49
CA MET A 1 11.54 1.98 -14.12
C MET A 1 10.41 1.71 -13.11
N SER A 2 10.53 0.72 -12.21
CA SER A 2 9.50 0.45 -11.19
C SER A 2 9.10 1.67 -10.33
N GLY A 3 10.03 2.58 -10.02
CA GLY A 3 9.73 3.82 -9.29
C GLY A 3 8.76 4.77 -10.01
N TRP A 4 8.84 4.85 -11.35
CA TRP A 4 7.91 5.65 -12.16
C TRP A 4 6.51 5.02 -12.23
N LEU A 5 6.44 3.68 -12.26
CA LEU A 5 5.18 2.96 -12.15
C LEU A 5 4.58 3.06 -10.75
N LEU A 6 5.41 3.11 -9.71
CA LEU A 6 4.99 3.20 -8.31
C LEU A 6 4.43 4.59 -7.96
N ALA A 7 5.03 5.65 -8.51
CA ALA A 7 4.70 7.04 -8.20
C ALA A 7 3.20 7.38 -8.27
N PRO A 8 2.45 7.09 -9.35
CA PRO A 8 1.02 7.42 -9.40
C PRO A 8 0.19 6.68 -8.35
N PHE A 9 0.53 5.43 -8.03
CA PHE A 9 -0.18 4.65 -7.01
C PHE A 9 0.14 5.13 -5.59
N VAL A 10 1.38 5.56 -5.33
CA VAL A 10 1.75 6.16 -4.04
C VAL A 10 1.05 7.50 -3.85
N VAL A 11 1.00 8.34 -4.89
CA VAL A 11 0.27 9.61 -4.86
C VAL A 11 -1.22 9.35 -4.63
N HIS A 12 -1.82 8.39 -5.33
CA HIS A 12 -3.21 8.00 -5.15
C HIS A 12 -3.48 7.47 -3.74
N HIS A 13 -2.60 6.61 -3.21
CA HIS A 13 -2.69 6.09 -1.85
C HIS A 13 -2.60 7.21 -0.81
N ALA A 14 -1.65 8.14 -0.95
CA ALA A 14 -1.51 9.29 -0.07
C ALA A 14 -2.72 10.24 -0.16
N ALA A 15 -3.27 10.45 -1.35
CA ALA A 15 -4.48 11.23 -1.53
C ALA A 15 -5.66 10.61 -0.79
N LEU A 16 -5.89 9.31 -0.96
CA LEU A 16 -6.99 8.57 -0.35
C LEU A 16 -6.88 8.42 1.17
N ASN A 17 -5.69 8.15 1.69
CA ASN A 17 -5.50 7.76 3.09
C ASN A 17 -4.94 8.90 3.96
N ARG A 18 -4.56 10.03 3.36
CA ARG A 18 -4.10 11.22 4.10
C ARG A 18 -4.75 12.52 3.66
N LEU A 19 -4.68 12.88 2.37
CA LEU A 19 -5.04 14.24 1.94
C LEU A 19 -6.55 14.50 1.92
N ILE A 20 -7.34 13.61 1.31
CA ILE A 20 -8.80 13.74 1.22
C ILE A 20 -9.43 13.65 2.62
N PRO A 21 -9.03 12.69 3.48
CA PRO A 21 -9.65 12.54 4.78
C PRO A 21 -9.32 13.68 5.76
N SER A 22 -8.17 14.35 5.59
CA SER A 22 -7.80 15.52 6.40
C SER A 22 -8.52 16.81 6.00
N MET A 23 -9.41 16.78 5.00
CA MET A 23 -10.15 17.97 4.58
C MET A 23 -11.25 18.31 5.61
N ASP A 24 -11.35 19.59 5.97
CA ASP A 24 -12.38 20.14 6.85
C ASP A 24 -13.71 20.36 6.11
N ARG A 25 -14.16 19.33 5.37
CA ARG A 25 -15.40 19.36 4.61
C ARG A 25 -16.32 18.26 5.10
N ALA A 26 -17.56 18.62 5.44
CA ALA A 26 -18.59 17.63 5.72
C ALA A 26 -18.84 16.72 4.49
N PRO A 27 -19.08 15.42 4.67
CA PRO A 27 -19.13 14.70 5.95
C PRO A 27 -17.75 14.22 6.45
N ILE A 28 -16.68 14.35 5.66
CA ILE A 28 -15.34 13.82 5.94
C ILE A 28 -14.74 14.44 7.21
N SER A 29 -14.95 15.74 7.43
CA SER A 29 -14.66 16.53 8.65
C SER A 29 -13.48 16.00 9.46
N GLY A 30 -12.27 16.12 8.91
CA GLY A 30 -11.03 15.82 9.64
C GLY A 30 -10.94 14.39 10.16
N LEU A 31 -11.12 13.38 9.30
CA LEU A 31 -10.79 12.01 9.65
C LEU A 31 -9.30 11.95 10.01
N SER A 32 -8.99 11.53 11.24
CA SER A 32 -7.60 11.29 11.63
C SER A 32 -7.01 10.17 10.77
N PRO A 33 -5.71 10.21 10.42
CA PRO A 33 -5.05 9.09 9.77
C PRO A 33 -5.27 7.75 10.48
N SER A 34 -5.43 7.75 11.81
CA SER A 34 -5.75 6.56 12.63
C SER A 34 -7.19 6.06 12.50
N GLU A 35 -8.10 6.87 11.95
CA GLU A 35 -9.44 6.39 11.60
C GLU A 35 -9.40 5.68 10.23
N LEU A 36 -8.44 5.99 9.35
CA LEU A 36 -8.26 5.30 8.05
C LEU A 36 -7.34 4.08 8.14
N ASP A 37 -7.52 3.30 9.20
CA ASP A 37 -6.77 2.09 9.44
C ASP A 37 -7.41 0.90 8.68
N TYR A 38 -7.17 -0.31 9.16
CA TYR A 38 -7.69 -1.56 8.60
C TYR A 38 -9.22 -1.54 8.37
N SER A 39 -9.98 -0.76 9.14
CA SER A 39 -11.43 -0.59 8.97
C SER A 39 -11.80 0.08 7.64
N PHE A 40 -11.05 1.09 7.19
CA PHE A 40 -11.27 1.74 5.90
C PHE A 40 -10.92 0.81 4.73
N VAL A 41 -9.81 0.09 4.82
CA VAL A 41 -9.39 -0.89 3.81
C VAL A 41 -10.42 -2.02 3.70
N SER A 42 -10.83 -2.59 4.84
CA SER A 42 -11.86 -3.64 4.90
C SER A 42 -13.20 -3.15 4.33
N HIS A 43 -13.64 -1.94 4.69
CA HIS A 43 -14.85 -1.34 4.14
C HIS A 43 -14.78 -1.18 2.62
N THR A 44 -13.65 -0.67 2.12
CA THR A 44 -13.44 -0.42 0.69
C THR A 44 -13.38 -1.72 -0.12
N LEU A 45 -12.72 -2.76 0.39
CA LEU A 45 -12.63 -4.07 -0.25
C LEU A 45 -13.93 -4.89 -0.13
N SER A 46 -14.83 -4.53 0.78
CA SER A 46 -16.15 -5.14 0.94
C SER A 46 -17.31 -4.23 0.50
N HIS A 47 -16.99 -3.16 -0.23
CA HIS A 47 -17.94 -2.14 -0.67
C HIS A 47 -19.05 -2.77 -1.54
N PRO A 48 -20.31 -2.33 -1.39
CA PRO A 48 -21.44 -2.89 -2.15
C PRO A 48 -21.27 -2.71 -3.67
N THR A 49 -20.72 -1.59 -4.10
CA THR A 49 -20.45 -1.32 -5.52
C THR A 49 -19.26 -2.11 -6.03
N THR A 50 -19.50 -3.10 -6.90
CA THR A 50 -18.46 -3.98 -7.47
C THR A 50 -17.33 -3.21 -8.16
N GLY A 51 -17.64 -2.09 -8.84
CA GLY A 51 -16.64 -1.24 -9.49
C GLY A 51 -15.64 -0.61 -8.51
N VAL A 52 -16.13 -0.10 -7.37
CA VAL A 52 -15.27 0.43 -6.29
C VAL A 52 -14.38 -0.67 -5.73
N LYS A 53 -14.96 -1.82 -5.41
CA LYS A 53 -14.25 -2.99 -4.88
C LYS A 53 -13.12 -3.45 -5.81
N ALA A 54 -13.43 -3.67 -7.08
CA ALA A 54 -12.46 -4.16 -8.07
C ALA A 54 -11.33 -3.15 -8.30
N THR A 55 -11.68 -1.87 -8.45
CA THR A 55 -10.71 -0.79 -8.64
C THR A 55 -9.73 -0.71 -7.47
N MET A 56 -10.25 -0.71 -6.25
CA MET A 56 -9.44 -0.56 -5.05
C MET A 56 -8.59 -1.80 -4.76
N ALA A 57 -9.15 -3.00 -4.97
CA ALA A 57 -8.38 -4.24 -4.91
C ALA A 57 -7.20 -4.24 -5.90
N LEU A 58 -7.44 -3.79 -7.13
CA LEU A 58 -6.40 -3.65 -8.14
C LEU A 58 -5.36 -2.61 -7.75
N ALA A 59 -5.78 -1.43 -7.28
CA ALA A 59 -4.87 -0.35 -6.87
C ALA A 59 -3.94 -0.79 -5.74
N TYR A 60 -4.46 -1.46 -4.69
CA TYR A 60 -3.64 -2.00 -3.61
C TYR A 60 -2.72 -3.14 -4.08
N THR A 61 -3.20 -4.02 -4.95
CA THR A 61 -2.40 -5.10 -5.53
C THR A 61 -1.21 -4.57 -6.31
N VAL A 62 -1.45 -3.60 -7.20
CA VAL A 62 -0.40 -2.99 -8.02
C VAL A 62 0.57 -2.22 -7.14
N LEU A 63 0.08 -1.42 -6.18
CA LEU A 63 0.93 -0.65 -5.27
C LEU A 63 1.90 -1.55 -4.49
N VAL A 64 1.38 -2.59 -3.83
CA VAL A 64 2.20 -3.50 -3.02
C VAL A 64 3.12 -4.34 -3.90
N GLY A 65 2.64 -4.85 -5.04
CA GLY A 65 3.47 -5.60 -5.98
C GLY A 65 4.61 -4.76 -6.53
N ALA A 66 4.32 -3.54 -6.99
CA ALA A 66 5.32 -2.60 -7.48
C ALA A 66 6.29 -2.18 -6.36
N PHE A 67 5.81 -1.97 -5.13
CA PHE A 67 6.65 -1.66 -3.98
C PHE A 67 7.56 -2.83 -3.62
N ALA A 68 7.05 -4.06 -3.59
CA ALA A 68 7.85 -5.25 -3.31
C ALA A 68 8.96 -5.42 -4.35
N VAL A 69 8.63 -5.29 -5.64
CA VAL A 69 9.62 -5.30 -6.74
C VAL A 69 10.60 -4.15 -6.61
N HIS A 70 10.14 -2.94 -6.25
CA HIS A 70 11.03 -1.80 -6.08
C HIS A 70 12.00 -2.02 -4.91
N ALA A 71 11.49 -2.46 -3.76
CA ALA A 71 12.26 -2.74 -2.55
C ALA A 71 13.31 -3.83 -2.78
N THR A 72 13.01 -4.85 -3.59
CA THR A 72 13.98 -5.93 -3.82
C THR A 72 15.24 -5.47 -4.53
N TYR A 73 15.13 -4.50 -5.43
CA TYR A 73 16.29 -3.92 -6.11
C TYR A 73 16.88 -2.72 -5.35
N ALA A 74 16.05 -1.90 -4.70
CA ALA A 74 16.49 -0.67 -4.03
C ALA A 74 17.20 -0.95 -2.70
N VAL A 75 16.69 -1.86 -1.86
CA VAL A 75 17.25 -2.12 -0.53
C VAL A 75 18.70 -2.63 -0.60
N PRO A 76 19.05 -3.63 -1.45
CA PRO A 76 20.43 -4.06 -1.58
C PRO A 76 21.37 -2.98 -2.12
N ALA A 77 20.87 -2.08 -2.98
CA ALA A 77 21.64 -0.95 -3.51
C ALA A 77 21.93 0.08 -2.40
N LEU A 78 20.93 0.48 -1.63
CA LEU A 78 21.08 1.40 -0.50
C LEU A 78 22.09 0.87 0.53
N LEU A 79 21.98 -0.43 0.88
CA LEU A 79 22.91 -1.10 1.79
C LEU A 79 24.34 -1.25 1.26
N ARG A 80 24.56 -1.08 -0.05
CA ARG A 80 25.91 -1.01 -0.65
C ARG A 80 26.48 0.40 -0.50
N PHE A 81 25.69 1.44 -0.74
CA PHE A 81 26.10 2.84 -0.61
C PHE A 81 26.40 3.22 0.85
N ALA A 82 25.51 2.89 1.79
CA ALA A 82 25.68 3.16 3.21
C ALA A 82 26.96 2.52 3.80
N LYS A 83 27.44 1.45 3.16
CA LYS A 83 28.63 0.73 3.61
C LYS A 83 29.93 1.18 2.93
N ARG A 84 29.81 1.93 1.83
CA ARG A 84 30.94 2.48 1.08
C ARG A 84 31.56 3.68 1.79
N SER A 85 30.83 4.33 2.71
CA SER A 85 31.39 5.36 3.61
C SER A 85 32.08 4.79 4.86
N SER A 86 32.12 3.46 5.04
CA SER A 86 32.82 2.79 6.15
C SER A 86 33.72 1.66 5.62
N SER A 87 34.79 1.96 4.91
CA SER A 87 35.80 0.94 4.56
C SER A 87 36.99 1.00 5.51
N SER A 88 36.95 0.15 6.54
CA SER A 88 38.13 -0.49 7.12
C SER A 88 38.40 -1.81 6.38
N ALA A 89 39.68 -2.07 6.12
CA ALA A 89 40.22 -3.13 5.27
C ALA A 89 39.99 -4.53 5.86
N ALA A 90 39.30 -5.41 5.12
CA ALA A 90 39.30 -6.85 5.37
C ALA A 90 38.89 -7.64 4.12
N SER A 91 39.55 -8.78 3.91
CA SER A 91 39.67 -9.54 2.66
C SER A 91 38.39 -9.69 1.80
N PRO A 92 38.47 -9.39 0.48
CA PRO A 92 37.31 -8.95 -0.30
C PRO A 92 36.46 -10.06 -0.93
N ALA A 93 37.00 -11.24 -1.27
CA ALA A 93 36.31 -12.14 -2.21
C ALA A 93 35.26 -13.08 -1.58
N LYS A 94 35.59 -13.82 -0.51
CA LYS A 94 34.65 -14.78 0.11
C LYS A 94 33.55 -14.10 0.93
N ARG A 95 33.88 -12.99 1.60
CA ARG A 95 32.97 -12.25 2.49
C ARG A 95 31.92 -11.45 1.70
N THR A 96 32.24 -10.95 0.51
CA THR A 96 31.29 -10.23 -0.36
C THR A 96 30.26 -11.16 -0.99
N ARG A 97 30.66 -12.37 -1.42
CA ARG A 97 29.74 -13.36 -2.00
C ARG A 97 28.70 -13.84 -0.99
N ARG A 98 29.12 -14.21 0.23
CA ARG A 98 28.21 -14.63 1.33
C ARG A 98 27.26 -13.50 1.75
N ARG A 99 27.72 -12.24 1.74
CA ARG A 99 26.89 -11.06 2.02
C ARG A 99 25.90 -10.71 0.93
N ARG A 100 26.29 -10.85 -0.34
CA ARG A 100 25.39 -10.65 -1.48
C ARG A 100 24.24 -11.66 -1.44
N LEU A 101 24.55 -12.93 -1.18
CA LEU A 101 23.56 -13.99 -1.01
C LEU A 101 22.59 -13.67 0.15
N SER A 102 23.11 -13.37 1.34
CA SER A 102 22.28 -13.00 2.50
C SER A 102 21.36 -11.80 2.24
N ARG A 103 21.84 -10.75 1.57
CA ARG A 103 21.03 -9.57 1.24
C ARG A 103 19.97 -9.86 0.18
N ALA A 104 20.29 -10.69 -0.81
CA ALA A 104 19.32 -11.16 -1.80
C ALA A 104 18.23 -12.01 -1.13
N THR A 105 18.61 -12.89 -0.20
CA THR A 105 17.66 -13.70 0.59
C THR A 105 16.74 -12.83 1.44
N ILE A 106 17.27 -11.84 2.17
CA ILE A 106 16.45 -10.92 2.99
C ILE A 106 15.46 -10.15 2.11
N SER A 107 15.94 -9.66 0.97
CA SER A 107 15.11 -8.95 0.00
C SER A 107 14.01 -9.84 -0.59
N SER A 108 14.32 -11.09 -0.96
CA SER A 108 13.33 -12.03 -1.49
C SER A 108 12.34 -12.47 -0.44
N SER A 109 12.77 -12.66 0.81
CA SER A 109 11.89 -12.98 1.93
C SER A 109 10.93 -11.83 2.23
N LEU A 110 11.40 -10.58 2.21
CA LEU A 110 10.54 -9.41 2.40
C LEU A 110 9.49 -9.30 1.28
N ALA A 111 9.89 -9.47 0.02
CA ALA A 111 8.94 -9.47 -1.09
C ALA A 111 7.96 -10.65 -1.03
N GLY A 112 8.43 -11.83 -0.65
CA GLY A 112 7.59 -13.01 -0.44
C GLY A 112 6.56 -12.78 0.66
N ILE A 113 6.97 -12.21 1.79
CA ILE A 113 6.05 -11.86 2.90
C ILE A 113 5.04 -10.80 2.43
N LEU A 114 5.47 -9.74 1.74
CA LEU A 114 4.55 -8.70 1.25
C LEU A 114 3.54 -9.25 0.24
N LEU A 115 3.97 -10.13 -0.67
CA LEU A 115 3.09 -10.80 -1.63
C LEU A 115 2.13 -11.78 -0.94
N ALA A 116 2.61 -12.54 0.06
CA ALA A 116 1.78 -13.46 0.83
C ALA A 116 0.75 -12.71 1.68
N SER A 117 1.13 -11.59 2.32
CA SER A 117 0.21 -10.70 3.03
C SER A 117 -0.85 -10.13 2.08
N LEU A 118 -0.49 -9.78 0.85
CA LEU A 118 -1.46 -9.35 -0.15
C LEU A 118 -2.49 -10.45 -0.46
N LEU A 119 -2.02 -11.67 -0.72
CA LEU A 119 -2.88 -12.82 -0.98
C LEU A 119 -3.79 -13.16 0.19
N SER A 120 -3.41 -12.79 1.42
CA SER A 120 -4.26 -12.96 2.62
C SER A 120 -5.31 -11.87 2.78
N VAL A 121 -5.07 -10.66 2.26
CA VAL A 121 -5.98 -9.50 2.40
C VAL A 121 -6.98 -9.39 1.25
N VAL A 122 -6.63 -9.88 0.05
CA VAL A 122 -7.51 -9.79 -1.13
C VAL A 122 -8.77 -10.67 -1.04
N PRO A 123 -8.76 -11.90 -0.50
CA PRO A 123 -9.98 -12.66 -0.29
C PRO A 123 -10.60 -12.31 1.06
N LEU A 124 -10.89 -11.02 1.31
CA LEU A 124 -11.80 -10.66 2.40
C LEU A 124 -13.18 -11.24 2.05
N ARG A 125 -13.49 -12.39 2.64
CA ARG A 125 -14.80 -13.04 2.57
C ARG A 125 -15.85 -12.05 3.10
N HIS A 126 -17.04 -12.09 2.52
CA HIS A 126 -18.17 -11.23 2.89
C HIS A 126 -18.55 -11.26 4.39
N THR A 127 -18.04 -12.23 5.15
CA THR A 127 -18.23 -12.41 6.60
C THR A 127 -17.32 -11.55 7.48
N ASP A 128 -16.18 -11.05 6.98
CA ASP A 128 -15.22 -10.27 7.81
C ASP A 128 -15.48 -8.77 7.72
N ARG A 129 -16.76 -8.38 7.81
CA ARG A 129 -17.15 -6.98 7.92
C ARG A 129 -16.93 -6.54 9.36
N LEU A 130 -15.93 -5.70 9.57
CA LEU A 130 -15.82 -4.96 10.82
C LEU A 130 -17.10 -4.16 11.04
N THR A 131 -17.66 -4.22 12.24
CA THR A 131 -18.82 -3.45 12.65
C THR A 131 -18.42 -1.99 12.80
N ILE A 132 -18.55 -1.24 11.71
CA ILE A 132 -18.27 0.20 11.62
C ILE A 132 -19.57 0.95 11.86
N SER A 133 -19.52 2.06 12.60
CA SER A 133 -20.71 2.91 12.83
C SER A 133 -21.26 3.47 11.51
N ALA A 134 -22.56 3.71 11.43
CA ALA A 134 -23.20 4.26 10.23
C ALA A 134 -22.62 5.64 9.85
N SER A 135 -22.25 6.46 10.84
CA SER A 135 -21.61 7.75 10.61
C SER A 135 -20.22 7.58 9.99
N LEU A 136 -19.40 6.65 10.50
CA LEU A 136 -18.06 6.39 9.98
C LEU A 136 -18.11 5.79 8.57
N LYS A 137 -19.09 4.92 8.30
CA LYS A 137 -19.38 4.42 6.96
C LYS A 137 -19.66 5.56 5.97
N ALA A 138 -20.54 6.50 6.34
CA ALA A 138 -20.86 7.64 5.49
C ALA A 138 -19.65 8.53 5.19
N ARG A 139 -18.72 8.66 6.16
CA ARG A 139 -17.45 9.38 5.97
C ARG A 139 -16.54 8.65 4.98
N TYR A 140 -16.43 7.33 5.07
CA TYR A 140 -15.65 6.51 4.14
C TYR A 140 -16.22 6.55 2.71
N ASP A 141 -17.54 6.44 2.59
CA ASP A 141 -18.23 6.56 1.29
C ASP A 141 -17.93 7.93 0.67
N ALA A 142 -17.93 9.00 1.48
CA ALA A 142 -17.57 10.33 0.99
C ALA A 142 -16.12 10.42 0.51
N VAL A 143 -15.15 9.84 1.24
CA VAL A 143 -13.74 9.80 0.78
C VAL A 143 -13.64 9.09 -0.58
N LEU A 144 -14.30 7.94 -0.74
CA LEU A 144 -14.30 7.19 -1.99
C LEU A 144 -15.04 7.93 -3.12
N ALA A 145 -16.08 8.70 -2.79
CA ALA A 145 -16.82 9.52 -3.74
C ALA A 145 -16.05 10.77 -4.21
N TYR A 146 -15.06 11.24 -3.46
CA TYR A 146 -14.16 12.31 -3.91
C TYR A 146 -12.94 11.80 -4.67
N ALA A 147 -12.52 10.57 -4.41
CA ALA A 147 -11.29 10.04 -4.98
C ALA A 147 -11.46 9.53 -6.41
N TRP A 148 -10.48 9.83 -7.26
CA TRP A 148 -10.38 9.22 -8.58
C TRP A 148 -9.74 7.83 -8.50
N PRO A 149 -10.22 6.81 -9.23
CA PRO A 149 -11.37 6.84 -10.14
C PRO A 149 -12.68 6.43 -9.46
N THR A 150 -12.67 6.11 -8.16
CA THR A 150 -13.85 5.58 -7.46
C THR A 150 -15.07 6.48 -7.51
N HIS A 151 -14.90 7.81 -7.58
CA HIS A 151 -15.97 8.79 -7.69
C HIS A 151 -16.96 8.53 -8.84
N PHE A 152 -16.53 7.89 -9.93
CA PHE A 152 -17.42 7.58 -11.05
C PHE A 152 -18.51 6.60 -10.68
N PHE A 153 -18.20 5.66 -9.80
CA PHE A 153 -19.14 4.62 -9.37
C PHE A 153 -20.18 5.13 -8.37
N PHE A 154 -20.01 6.36 -7.86
CA PHE A 154 -21.00 7.06 -7.03
C PHE A 154 -21.87 8.02 -7.83
N ARG A 155 -21.49 8.36 -9.07
CA ARG A 155 -22.30 9.21 -9.97
C ARG A 155 -23.31 8.42 -10.80
N THR A 156 -23.11 7.11 -10.93
CA THR A 156 -23.92 6.21 -11.78
C THR A 156 -24.86 5.30 -10.98
N SER A 157 -24.99 5.53 -9.68
CA SER A 157 -25.75 4.70 -8.73
C SER A 157 -26.85 5.47 -8.05
#